data_AF-A0A965JXD8-F1
#
_entry.id   AF-A0A965JXD8-F1
#
_cell.length_a   1.000
_cell.length_b   1.000
_cell.length_c   1.000
_cell.angle_alpha   90.00
_cell.angle_beta   90.00
_cell.angle_gamma   90.00
#
_symmetry.space_group_name_H-M   'P 1'
#
loop_
_entity.id
_entity.type
_entity.pdbx_description
1 polymer ?
#
loop_
_entity_poly.entity_id
_entity_poly.type
_entity_poly.pdbx_seq_one_letter_code
_entity_poly.pdbx_strand_id
1 'polypeptide(L)' 'NFMDFPEFLRATGGNDPAVRAMIEQQVPMRRLGTVTEFAHFCLPYVDGTTRFATGQATWFAGGWA' A
#
# COMPACT_ATOMS: atom_id res chain seq x y z
N ASN A 1 -3.14 5.35 -1.85
CA ASN A 1 -2.86 4.01 -1.29
C ASN A 1 -3.13 4.00 0.20
N PHE A 2 -3.78 2.96 0.69
CA PHE A 2 -3.98 2.68 2.12
C PHE A 2 -2.72 2.00 2.65
N MET A 3 -1.84 2.77 3.28
CA MET A 3 -0.49 2.32 3.66
C MET A 3 -0.16 2.66 5.10
N ASP A 4 0.60 1.77 5.74
CA ASP A 4 1.02 1.87 7.13
C ASP A 4 2.33 2.65 7.25
N PHE A 5 2.24 3.98 7.26
CA PHE A 5 3.39 4.87 7.46
C PHE A 5 3.00 6.13 8.25
N PRO A 6 3.96 6.77 8.94
CA PRO A 6 3.66 7.79 9.95
C PRO A 6 2.78 8.93 9.47
N GLU A 7 3.05 9.46 8.27
CA GLU A 7 2.32 10.60 7.73
C GLU A 7 0.88 10.24 7.34
N PHE A 8 0.63 9.02 6.83
CA PHE A 8 -0.73 8.55 6.56
C PHE A 8 -1.53 8.38 7.84
N LEU A 9 -0.95 7.76 8.87
CA LEU A 9 -1.62 7.61 10.16
C LEU A 9 -1.89 8.96 10.82
N ARG A 10 -0.94 9.89 10.73
CA ARG A 10 -1.13 11.25 11.24
C ARG A 10 -2.24 12.00 10.50
N ALA A 11 -2.28 11.89 9.17
CA ALA A 11 -3.28 12.60 8.35
C ALA A 11 -4.70 12.04 8.52
N THR A 12 -4.81 10.73 8.77
CA THR A 12 -6.11 10.04 8.88
C THR A 12 -6.60 9.87 10.31
N GLY A 13 -5.74 10.10 11.31
CA GLY A 13 -6.00 9.73 12.71
C GLY A 13 -5.84 8.24 12.99
N GLY A 14 -5.23 7.47 12.07
CA GLY A 14 -5.11 6.01 12.13
C GLY A 14 -4.22 5.44 13.25
N ASN A 15 -3.67 6.29 14.12
CA ASN A 15 -3.07 5.83 15.39
C ASN A 15 -4.13 5.50 16.45
N ASP A 16 -5.36 6.01 16.31
CA ASP A 16 -6.51 5.57 17.10
C ASP A 16 -6.99 4.20 16.57
N PRO A 17 -7.06 3.15 17.42
CA PRO A 17 -7.50 1.82 17.01
C PRO A 17 -8.90 1.77 16.36
N ALA A 18 -9.84 2.61 16.81
CA ALA A 18 -11.19 2.64 16.26
C ALA A 18 -11.18 3.24 14.84
N VAL A 19 -10.43 4.32 14.65
CA VAL A 19 -10.23 4.94 13.33
C VAL A 19 -9.47 3.98 12.41
N ARG A 20 -8.44 3.30 12.91
CA ARG A 20 -7.68 2.29 12.16
C ARG A 20 -8.58 1.19 11.62
N ALA A 21 -9.45 0.63 12.48
CA ALA A 21 -10.40 -0.40 12.08
C ALA A 21 -11.37 0.10 11.00
N MET A 22 -11.86 1.35 11.11
CA MET A 22 -12.73 1.95 10.08
C MET A 22 -12.01 2.14 8.74
N ILE A 23 -10.75 2.57 8.75
CA ILE A 23 -9.94 2.72 7.53
C ILE A 23 -9.70 1.36 6.89
N GLU A 24 -9.26 0.36 7.65
CA GLU A 24 -8.98 -0.98 7.14
C GLU A 24 -10.22 -1.65 6.58
N GLN A 25 -11.41 -1.32 7.07
CA GLN A 25 -12.67 -1.80 6.49
C GLN A 25 -12.95 -1.30 5.06
N GLN A 26 -12.33 -0.20 4.64
CA GLN A 26 -12.46 0.32 3.27
C GLN A 26 -11.54 -0.44 2.29
N VAL A 27 -10.56 -1.17 2.80
CA VAL A 27 -9.62 -1.96 2.01
C VAL A 27 -10.16 -3.39 1.88
N PRO A 28 -10.30 -3.96 0.67
CA PRO A 28 -10.78 -5.35 0.52
C PRO A 28 -9.95 -6.38 1.29
N MET A 29 -8.62 -6.20 1.36
CA MET A 29 -7.72 -7.04 2.17
C MET A 29 -7.80 -6.81 3.70
N ARG A 30 -8.61 -5.86 4.18
CA ARG A 30 -8.84 -5.58 5.60
C ARG A 30 -7.58 -5.26 6.41
N ARG A 31 -6.59 -4.64 5.76
CA ARG A 31 -5.34 -4.18 6.37
C ARG A 31 -4.75 -3.04 5.54
N LEU A 32 -3.86 -2.26 6.14
CA LEU A 32 -2.97 -1.38 5.37
C LEU A 32 -1.78 -2.16 4.79
N GLY A 33 -1.29 -1.74 3.63
CA GLY A 33 -0.03 -2.25 3.08
C GLY A 33 1.17 -1.64 3.80
N THR A 34 2.25 -2.38 3.97
CA THR A 34 3.48 -1.84 4.59
C THR A 34 4.43 -1.23 3.56
N VAL A 35 5.31 -0.33 4.01
CA VAL A 35 6.39 0.23 3.16
C VAL A 35 7.33 -0.88 2.65
N THR A 36 7.60 -1.89 3.47
CA THR A 36 8.44 -3.03 3.09
C THR A 36 7.81 -3.87 1.97
N GLU A 37 6.51 -4.16 2.07
CA GLU A 37 5.80 -4.85 0.98
C GLU A 37 5.79 -4.03 -0.30
N PHE A 38 5.58 -2.71 -0.19
CA PHE A 38 5.63 -1.83 -1.35
C PHE A 38 7.02 -1.77 -1.99
N ALA A 39 8.08 -1.75 -1.18
CA ALA A 39 9.45 -1.82 -1.69
C ALA A 39 9.70 -3.12 -2.48
N HIS A 40 9.31 -4.29 -1.92
CA HIS A 40 9.42 -5.56 -2.63
C HIS A 40 8.58 -5.61 -3.91
N PHE A 41 7.39 -5.00 -3.90
CA PHE A 41 6.57 -4.86 -5.11
C PHE A 41 7.25 -4.02 -6.20
N CYS A 42 7.96 -2.95 -5.80
CA CYS A 42 8.67 -2.07 -6.72
C CYS A 42 10.01 -2.64 -7.22
N LEU A 43 10.67 -3.53 -6.47
CA LEU A 43 12.00 -4.03 -6.78
C LEU A 43 12.17 -4.58 -8.21
N PRO A 44 11.28 -5.44 -8.74
CA PRO A 44 11.43 -5.99 -10.09
C PRO A 44 11.48 -4.94 -11.20
N TYR A 45 10.96 -3.73 -10.95
CA TYR A 45 10.99 -2.62 -11.91
C TYR A 45 12.34 -1.90 -11.98
N VAL A 46 13.22 -2.07 -10.98
CA VAL A 46 14.45 -1.28 -10.84
C VAL A 46 15.71 -2.14 -10.63
N ASP A 47 15.57 -3.39 -10.21
CA ASP A 47 16.71 -4.28 -9.91
C ASP A 47 17.25 -5.04 -11.14
N GLY A 48 16.58 -4.89 -12.29
CA GLY A 48 16.97 -5.50 -13.56
C GLY A 48 16.65 -6.99 -13.68
N THR A 49 15.94 -7.61 -12.72
CA THR A 49 15.46 -8.99 -12.79
C THR A 49 14.29 -9.14 -13.75
N THR A 50 13.46 -8.11 -13.89
CA THR A 50 12.39 -8.02 -14.90
C THR A 50 12.72 -6.92 -15.92
N ARG A 51 12.71 -7.26 -17.21
CA ARG A 51 13.07 -6.32 -18.30
C ARG A 51 12.06 -6.29 -19.45
N PHE A 52 10.90 -6.91 -19.27
CA PHE A 52 9.87 -7.06 -20.30
C PHE A 52 8.53 -6.40 -19.91
N ALA A 53 8.55 -5.55 -18.87
CA ALA A 53 7.41 -4.74 -18.45
C ALA A 53 7.73 -3.26 -18.72
N THR A 54 6.90 -2.60 -19.52
CA THR A 54 6.96 -1.16 -19.79
C THR A 54 5.58 -0.64 -20.17
N GLY A 55 5.28 0.62 -19.83
CA GLY A 55 4.02 1.29 -20.19
C GLY A 55 2.77 0.81 -19.42
N GLN A 56 2.90 -0.11 -18.46
CA GLN A 56 1.80 -0.56 -17.62
C GLN A 56 1.58 0.35 -16.42
N ALA A 57 0.33 0.44 -15.96
CA ALA A 57 -0.02 0.94 -14.63
C ALA A 57 -0.45 -0.24 -13.77
N THR A 58 0.10 -0.35 -12.55
CA THR A 58 -0.26 -1.42 -11.61
C THR A 58 -0.58 -0.80 -10.26
N TRP A 59 -1.74 -1.18 -9.70
CA TRP A 59 -2.22 -0.62 -8.45
C TRP A 59 -1.77 -1.45 -7.24
N PHE A 60 -1.12 -0.79 -6.29
CA PHE A 60 -0.77 -1.37 -4.98
C PHE A 60 -1.73 -0.81 -3.92
N ALA A 61 -2.94 -1.38 -3.82
CA ALA A 61 -4.03 -0.80 -3.05
C ALA A 61 -4.86 -1.82 -2.24
N GLY A 62 -4.35 -3.02 -2.00
CA GLY A 62 -5.08 -4.06 -1.25
C GLY A 62 -6.45 -4.41 -1.85
N GLY A 63 -6.58 -4.26 -3.18
CA GLY A 63 -7.80 -4.49 -3.96
C GLY A 63 -8.74 -3.29 -4.12
N TRP A 64 -8.38 -2.09 -3.65
CA TRP A 64 -9.29 -0.93 -3.65
C TRP A 64 -9.45 -0.20 -5.00
N ALA A 65 -8.42 -0.20 -5.85
CA ALA A 65 -8.35 0.59 -7.09
C ALA A 65 -8.66 -0.22 -8.35
#